data_AF-A0A7C7QJV8-F1
#
_entry.id   AF-A0A7C7QJV8-F1
#
_cell.length_a   1.000
_cell.length_b   1.000
_cell.length_c   1.000
_cell.angle_alpha   90.00
_cell.angle_beta   90.00
_cell.angle_gamma   90.00
#
_symmetry.space_group_name_H-M   'P 1'
#
loop_
_entity.id
_entity.type
_entity.pdbx_description
1 polymer ?
#
loop_
_entity_poly.entity_id
_entity_poly.type
_entity_poly.pdbx_seq_one_letter_code
_entity_poly.pdbx_strand_id
1 'polypeptide(L)'
;MSRSKMEFADIPHEHVEKIKELEKELGDVCLLAVKKAESIYVLEAKVSPNRWESVHKVYPKIETLRSYYDNLENAKAAKVALKNLLKSKKYEFVKRPIRLRKLTDNT
;
A
#
# COMPACT_ATOMS: atom_id res chain seq x y z
N MET A 1 -12.82 3.22 -9.15
CA MET A 1 -11.67 3.66 -8.32
C MET A 1 -11.93 3.23 -6.88
N SER A 2 -11.20 2.26 -6.33
CA SER A 2 -11.31 1.99 -4.88
C SER A 2 -10.46 3.03 -4.14
N ARG A 3 -11.12 4.00 -3.51
CA ARG A 3 -10.53 4.86 -2.49
C ARG A 3 -10.20 3.92 -1.32
N SER A 4 -8.92 3.79 -0.95
CA SER A 4 -8.62 3.20 0.36
C SER A 4 -9.39 4.01 1.38
N LYS A 5 -10.36 3.36 2.02
CA LYS A 5 -11.25 4.00 2.98
C LYS A 5 -10.37 4.32 4.18
N MET A 6 -9.84 5.55 4.23
CA MET A 6 -9.18 6.05 5.44
C MET A 6 -10.27 6.14 6.49
N GLU A 7 -10.28 5.20 7.42
CA GLU A 7 -11.18 5.26 8.55
C GLU A 7 -10.51 6.10 9.62
N PHE A 8 -11.18 7.17 10.03
CA PHE A 8 -10.75 7.97 11.17
C PHE A 8 -10.63 7.06 12.39
N ALA A 9 -9.58 7.25 13.17
CA ALA A 9 -9.45 6.55 14.44
C ALA A 9 -10.60 6.97 15.37
N ASP A 10 -11.15 6.00 16.10
CA ASP A 10 -12.03 6.33 17.23
C ASP A 10 -11.13 6.83 18.36
N ILE A 11 -10.96 8.15 18.45
CA ILE A 11 -10.09 8.79 19.44
C ILE A 11 -10.91 9.06 20.72
N PRO A 12 -10.51 8.55 21.89
CA PRO A 12 -11.15 8.92 23.15
C PRO A 12 -11.00 10.42 23.44
N HIS A 13 -11.98 11.03 24.11
CA HIS A 13 -12.02 12.48 24.34
C HIS A 13 -10.75 13.01 25.06
N GLU A 14 -10.14 12.21 25.94
CA GLU A 14 -8.89 12.54 26.63
C GLU A 14 -7.68 12.71 25.69
N HIS A 15 -7.67 12.02 24.54
CA HIS A 15 -6.62 12.14 23.53
C HIS A 15 -6.88 13.29 22.57
N VAL A 16 -8.15 13.67 22.38
CA VAL A 16 -8.52 14.83 21.55
C VAL A 16 -7.96 16.12 22.14
N GLU A 17 -8.04 16.31 23.46
CA GLU A 17 -7.48 17.50 24.12
C GLU A 17 -5.95 17.57 23.98
N LYS A 18 -5.25 16.43 24.12
CA LYS A 18 -3.80 16.35 23.88
C LYS A 18 -3.42 16.66 22.43
N ILE A 19 -4.24 16.23 21.47
CA ILE A 19 -4.02 16.54 20.05
C ILE A 19 -4.17 18.04 19.81
N LYS A 20 -5.20 18.69 20.39
CA LYS A 20 -5.37 20.15 20.27
C LYS A 20 -4.23 20.94 20.91
N GLU A 21 -3.68 20.45 22.03
CA GLU A 21 -2.50 21.05 22.66
C GLU A 21 -1.27 20.92 21.74
N LEU A 22 -1.05 19.74 21.16
CA LEU A 22 0.02 19.52 20.19
C LEU A 22 -0.14 20.36 18.91
N GLU A 23 -1.37 20.50 18.39
CA GLU A 23 -1.64 21.38 17.24
C GLU A 23 -1.28 22.84 17.56
N LYS A 24 -1.58 23.33 18.77
CA LYS A 24 -1.18 24.67 19.21
C LYS A 24 0.34 24.84 19.29
N GLU A 25 1.07 23.82 19.73
CA GLU A 25 2.54 23.84 19.76
C GLU A 25 3.16 23.79 18.35
N LEU A 26 2.53 23.07 17.43
CA LEU A 26 3.01 22.87 16.06
C LEU A 26 2.60 23.99 15.10
N GLY A 27 1.66 24.86 15.48
CA GLY A 27 1.23 26.02 14.70
C GLY A 27 0.09 25.68 13.73
N ASP A 28 0.20 26.10 12.47
CA ASP A 28 -0.86 25.92 11.45
C ASP A 28 -0.82 24.50 10.83
N VAL A 29 -0.93 23.48 11.68
CA VAL A 29 -0.91 22.07 11.27
C VAL A 29 -2.09 21.34 11.91
N CYS A 30 -2.91 20.68 11.09
CA CYS A 30 -3.97 19.79 11.56
C CYS A 30 -3.48 18.35 11.65
N LEU A 31 -3.59 17.75 12.83
CA LEU A 31 -3.20 16.38 13.11
C LEU A 31 -4.39 15.43 12.84
N LEU A 32 -4.19 14.48 11.92
CA LEU A 32 -5.18 13.47 11.57
C LEU A 32 -4.80 12.11 12.17
N ALA A 33 -5.65 11.57 13.05
CA ALA A 33 -5.50 10.19 13.50
C ALA A 33 -6.28 9.24 12.58
N VAL A 34 -5.57 8.31 11.96
CA VAL A 34 -6.13 7.29 11.06
C VAL A 34 -5.99 5.92 11.69
N LYS A 35 -6.98 5.04 11.47
CA LYS A 35 -6.84 3.62 11.85
C LYS A 35 -5.69 3.00 11.06
N LYS A 36 -4.76 2.37 11.77
CA LYS A 36 -3.73 1.56 11.13
C LYS A 36 -4.42 0.33 10.51
N ALA A 37 -4.22 0.08 9.23
CA ALA A 37 -4.72 -1.15 8.62
C ALA A 37 -4.07 -2.35 9.33
N GLU A 38 -4.87 -3.26 9.88
CA GLU A 38 -4.39 -4.44 10.63
C GLU A 38 -3.36 -5.28 9.85
N SER A 39 -3.36 -5.16 8.54
CA SER A 39 -2.46 -5.88 7.64
C SER A 39 -2.32 -5.14 6.32
N ILE A 40 -1.09 -4.80 5.94
CA ILE A 40 -0.79 -4.27 4.60
C ILE A 40 -0.13 -5.38 3.78
N TYR A 41 -0.58 -5.60 2.57
CA TYR A 41 -0.02 -6.56 1.62
C TYR A 41 0.68 -5.82 0.50
N VAL A 42 1.91 -6.23 0.18
CA VAL A 42 2.70 -5.68 -0.92
C VAL A 42 2.87 -6.71 -2.03
N LEU A 43 2.68 -6.26 -3.28
CA LEU A 43 3.08 -6.97 -4.48
C LEU A 43 4.48 -6.55 -4.91
N GLU A 44 5.35 -7.53 -5.01
CA GLU A 44 6.76 -7.33 -5.37
C GLU A 44 7.13 -8.23 -6.55
N ALA A 45 8.01 -7.73 -7.42
CA ALA A 45 8.64 -8.49 -8.48
C ALA A 45 10.13 -8.72 -8.20
N LYS A 46 10.64 -9.88 -8.57
CA LYS A 46 12.05 -10.24 -8.37
C LYS A 46 12.94 -9.49 -9.36
N VAL A 47 13.89 -8.72 -8.85
CA VAL A 47 14.83 -7.95 -9.68
C VAL A 47 16.20 -8.62 -9.80
N SER A 48 16.64 -9.32 -8.76
CA SER A 48 17.88 -10.11 -8.72
C SER A 48 17.77 -11.25 -7.68
N PRO A 49 18.77 -12.13 -7.53
CA PRO A 49 18.85 -13.04 -6.39
C PRO A 49 18.70 -12.25 -5.07
N ASN A 50 17.86 -12.73 -4.17
CA ASN A 50 17.54 -12.12 -2.87
C ASN A 50 16.95 -10.69 -2.88
N ARG A 51 16.69 -10.09 -4.05
CA ARG A 51 16.14 -8.73 -4.15
C ARG A 51 14.76 -8.74 -4.82
N TRP A 52 13.82 -8.10 -4.13
CA TRP A 52 12.44 -7.92 -4.54
C TRP A 52 12.07 -6.45 -4.45
N GLU A 53 11.35 -5.94 -5.43
CA GLU A 53 10.94 -4.54 -5.47
C GLU A 53 9.45 -4.41 -5.79
N SER A 54 8.83 -3.33 -5.31
CA SER A 54 7.42 -3.04 -5.56
C SER A 54 7.12 -3.03 -7.06
N VAL A 55 6.02 -3.67 -7.46
CA VAL A 55 5.70 -3.87 -8.88
C VAL A 55 5.55 -2.56 -9.68
N HIS A 56 5.16 -1.45 -9.05
CA HIS A 56 5.10 -0.14 -9.72
C HIS A 56 6.48 0.38 -10.15
N LYS A 57 7.54 0.10 -9.38
CA LYS A 57 8.92 0.47 -9.73
C LYS A 57 9.46 -0.39 -10.86
N VAL A 58 9.10 -1.68 -10.84
CA VAL A 58 9.57 -2.66 -11.82
C VAL A 58 8.84 -2.52 -13.15
N TYR A 59 7.58 -2.11 -13.14
CA TYR A 59 6.74 -1.92 -14.32
C TYR A 59 6.18 -0.49 -14.41
N PRO A 60 7.05 0.53 -14.59
CA PRO A 60 6.65 1.93 -14.51
C PRO A 60 5.69 2.37 -15.61
N LYS A 61 5.65 1.66 -16.75
CA LYS A 61 4.73 1.96 -17.86
C LYS A 61 3.27 1.58 -17.58
N ILE A 62 2.96 0.98 -16.42
CA ILE A 62 1.60 0.65 -16.00
C ILE A 62 1.17 1.70 -14.96
N GLU A 63 0.67 2.85 -15.42
CA GLU A 63 0.35 4.01 -14.56
C GLU A 63 -0.63 3.70 -13.42
N THR A 64 -1.56 2.76 -13.64
CA THR A 64 -2.58 2.37 -12.65
C THR A 64 -2.12 1.26 -11.70
N LEU A 65 -0.85 0.84 -11.78
CA LEU A 65 -0.33 -0.28 -11.01
C LEU A 65 -0.06 0.09 -9.56
N ARG A 66 -0.97 -0.31 -8.68
CA ARG A 66 -0.75 -0.27 -7.23
C ARG A 66 0.16 -1.41 -6.79
N SER A 67 0.96 -1.16 -5.76
CA SER A 67 1.79 -2.19 -5.13
C SER A 67 1.33 -2.57 -3.73
N TYR A 68 0.48 -1.77 -3.09
CA TYR A 68 0.06 -1.95 -1.70
C TYR A 68 -1.45 -2.10 -1.63
N TYR A 69 -1.90 -2.97 -0.71
CA TYR A 69 -3.28 -3.35 -0.53
C TYR A 69 -3.56 -3.55 0.96
N ASP A 70 -4.71 -3.07 1.42
CA ASP A 70 -5.22 -3.21 2.79
C ASP A 70 -5.92 -4.57 3.04
N ASN A 71 -6.25 -5.30 1.98
CA ASN A 71 -6.92 -6.59 2.03
C ASN A 71 -6.17 -7.65 1.19
N LEU A 72 -6.04 -8.86 1.76
CA LEU A 72 -5.42 -10.02 1.11
C LEU A 72 -6.12 -10.41 -0.18
N GLU A 73 -7.45 -10.38 -0.21
CA GLU A 73 -8.21 -10.77 -1.41
C GLU A 73 -7.95 -9.82 -2.57
N ASN A 74 -8.00 -8.51 -2.30
CA ASN A 74 -7.66 -7.48 -3.28
C ASN A 74 -6.23 -7.65 -3.79
N ALA A 75 -5.28 -7.96 -2.90
CA ALA A 75 -3.89 -8.20 -3.26
C ALA A 75 -3.72 -9.45 -4.14
N LYS A 76 -4.43 -10.54 -3.84
CA LYS A 76 -4.44 -11.77 -4.65
C LYS A 76 -5.04 -11.52 -6.04
N ALA A 77 -6.18 -10.83 -6.10
CA ALA A 77 -6.85 -10.48 -7.35
C ALA A 77 -5.94 -9.61 -8.23
N ALA A 78 -5.30 -8.60 -7.64
CA ALA A 78 -4.35 -7.75 -8.34
C ALA A 78 -3.12 -8.51 -8.85
N LYS A 79 -2.60 -9.47 -8.07
CA LYS A 79 -1.50 -10.35 -8.52
C LYS A 79 -1.88 -11.14 -9.76
N VAL A 80 -3.09 -11.71 -9.79
CA VAL A 80 -3.59 -12.48 -10.95
C VAL A 80 -3.77 -11.55 -12.15
N ALA A 81 -4.41 -10.39 -11.97
CA ALA A 81 -4.60 -9.40 -13.02
C ALA A 81 -3.26 -8.93 -13.62
N LEU A 82 -2.27 -8.62 -12.79
CA LEU A 82 -0.93 -8.25 -13.24
C LEU A 82 -0.26 -9.39 -14.02
N LYS A 83 -0.34 -10.64 -13.55
CA LYS A 83 0.22 -11.78 -14.29
C LYS A 83 -0.42 -11.94 -15.67
N ASN A 84 -1.73 -11.67 -15.80
CA ASN A 84 -2.42 -11.72 -17.08
C ASN A 84 -2.04 -10.54 -17.98
N LEU A 85 -1.91 -9.34 -17.42
CA LEU A 85 -1.45 -8.16 -18.14
C LEU A 85 -0.02 -8.34 -18.70
N LEU A 86 0.89 -8.88 -17.88
CA LEU A 86 2.27 -9.18 -18.30
C LEU A 86 2.36 -10.34 -19.31
N LYS A 87 1.31 -11.16 -19.44
CA LYS A 87 1.19 -12.15 -20.52
C LYS A 87 0.66 -11.53 -21.81
N SER A 88 -0.09 -10.44 -21.73
CA SER A 88 -0.63 -9.76 -22.90
C SER A 88 0.49 -9.11 -23.70
N LYS A 89 0.39 -9.13 -25.04
CA LYS A 89 1.33 -8.43 -25.92
C LYS A 89 1.15 -6.90 -25.91
N LYS A 90 0.32 -6.36 -25.00
CA LYS A 90 0.01 -4.92 -24.93
C LYS A 90 1.25 -4.09 -24.55
N TYR A 91 2.21 -4.70 -23.86
CA TYR A 91 3.43 -4.03 -23.42
C TYR A 91 4.62 -4.96 -23.56
N GLU A 92 5.76 -4.41 -23.97
CA GLU A 92 7.04 -5.11 -23.95
C GLU A 92 7.65 -5.06 -22.54
N PHE A 93 7.27 -6.02 -21.71
CA PHE A 93 7.85 -6.20 -20.38
C PHE A 93 8.61 -7.51 -20.28
N VAL A 94 9.74 -7.49 -19.58
CA VAL A 94 10.40 -8.71 -19.13
C VAL A 94 9.59 -9.31 -17.97
N LYS A 95 9.03 -10.50 -18.19
CA LYS A 95 8.26 -11.21 -17.17
C LYS A 95 9.18 -11.60 -16.00
N ARG A 96 8.80 -11.22 -14.78
CA ARG A 96 9.53 -11.55 -13.56
C ARG A 96 8.63 -12.33 -12.59
N PRO A 97 9.18 -13.19 -11.73
CA PRO A 97 8.43 -13.77 -10.62
C PRO A 97 7.81 -12.66 -9.75
N ILE A 98 6.52 -12.79 -9.43
CA ILE A 98 5.78 -11.87 -8.57
C ILE A 98 5.37 -12.59 -7.30
N ARG A 99 5.64 -11.99 -6.14
CA ARG A 99 5.19 -12.47 -4.84
C ARG A 99 4.25 -11.48 -4.18
N LEU A 100 3.49 -12.01 -3.23
CA LEU A 100 2.66 -11.23 -2.32
C LEU A 100 3.26 -11.43 -0.94
N ARG A 101 3.54 -10.33 -0.25
CA ARG A 101 4.13 -10.34 1.09
C ARG A 101 3.23 -9.56 2.03
N LYS A 102 2.89 -10.14 3.17
CA LYS A 102 2.25 -9.42 4.28
C LYS A 102 3.33 -8.58 4.97
N LEU A 103 3.09 -7.28 5.07
CA LEU A 103 3.84 -6.40 5.95
C LEU A 103 3.27 -6.63 7.35
N THR A 104 4.06 -7.26 8.20
CA THR A 104 3.81 -7.25 9.63
C THR A 104 4.40 -5.97 10.19
N ASP A 105 3.67 -5.31 11.07
CA ASP A 105 4.30 -4.38 11.98
C ASP A 105 5.29 -5.19 12.82
N ASN A 106 6.58 -4.91 12.67
CA ASN A 106 7.50 -5.21 13.77
C ASN A 106 7.15 -4.20 14.85
N THR A 107 6.58 -4.73 15.93
CA THR A 107 6.28 -4.03 17.18
C THR A 107 7.43 -3.15 17.64
#